data_AF-A0A3C1DPY6-F1
#
_entry.id   AF-A0A3C1DPY6-F1
#
_cell.length_a   1.000
_cell.length_b   1.000
_cell.length_c   1.000
_cell.angle_alpha   90.00
_cell.angle_beta   90.00
_cell.angle_gamma   90.00
#
_symmetry.space_group_name_H-M   'P 1'
#
loop_
_entity.id
_entity.type
_entity.pdbx_description
1 polymer ?
#
loop_
_entity_poly.entity_id
_entity_poly.type
_entity_poly.pdbx_seq_one_letter_code
_entity_poly.pdbx_strand_id
1 'polypeptide(L)'
;DFTEYVTANSDNKPFEYVFVTNEFDPARLMRACEKFAANALMFSHVVHINTDALRATYGQAQEESMKKVLGFIDDGRLISLEGWLGMLAK
;
A
#
# COMPACT_ATOMS: atom_id res chain seq x y z
N ASP A 1 -11.70 5.24 14.18
CA ASP A 1 -10.37 5.88 14.25
C ASP A 1 -9.27 4.81 14.35
N PHE A 2 -8.02 5.06 13.93
CA PHE A 2 -6.92 4.06 14.05
C PHE A 2 -6.75 3.59 15.50
N THR A 3 -6.87 4.53 16.44
CA THR A 3 -6.78 4.29 17.88
C THR A 3 -7.89 3.36 18.37
N GLU A 4 -9.15 3.58 17.95
CA GLU A 4 -10.29 2.73 18.33
C GLU A 4 -10.16 1.31 17.79
N TYR A 5 -9.60 1.16 16.59
CA TYR A 5 -9.36 -0.13 15.95
C TYR A 5 -8.22 -0.91 16.62
N VAL A 6 -7.13 -0.24 16.99
CA VAL A 6 -6.01 -0.83 17.74
C VAL A 6 -6.45 -1.31 19.12
N THR A 7 -7.34 -0.56 19.79
CA THR A 7 -7.84 -0.92 21.12
C THR A 7 -8.86 -2.07 21.13
N ALA A 8 -9.45 -2.44 19.98
CA ALA A 8 -10.52 -3.42 19.89
C ALA A 8 -10.07 -4.90 19.94
N ASN A 9 -8.84 -5.18 20.36
CA ASN A 9 -8.23 -6.51 20.19
C ASN A 9 -8.35 -7.39 21.45
N SER A 10 -9.08 -8.50 21.34
CA SER A 10 -9.23 -9.52 22.39
C SER A 10 -8.15 -10.62 22.37
N ASP A 11 -7.40 -10.76 21.26
CA ASP A 11 -6.65 -11.99 20.96
C ASP A 11 -5.12 -11.82 20.87
N ASN A 12 -4.57 -10.67 21.29
CA ASN A 12 -3.12 -10.41 21.37
C ASN A 12 -2.30 -10.60 20.07
N LYS A 13 -2.94 -10.75 18.90
CA LYS A 13 -2.27 -10.71 17.59
C LYS A 13 -2.34 -9.30 17.01
N PRO A 14 -1.24 -8.71 16.49
CA PRO A 14 -1.31 -7.40 15.85
C PRO A 14 -2.29 -7.44 14.67
N PHE A 15 -3.25 -6.53 14.64
CA PHE A 15 -4.18 -6.41 13.51
C PHE A 15 -3.44 -5.91 12.27
N GLU A 16 -3.67 -6.56 11.12
CA GLU A 16 -3.20 -6.04 9.85
C GLU A 16 -4.11 -4.90 9.38
N TYR A 17 -3.51 -3.76 9.04
CA TYR A 17 -4.25 -2.63 8.48
C TYR A 17 -3.90 -2.47 7.00
N VAL A 18 -4.85 -2.84 6.13
CA VAL A 18 -4.65 -2.89 4.68
C VAL A 18 -5.37 -1.72 4.01
N PHE A 19 -4.66 -0.99 3.16
CA PHE A 19 -5.24 0.06 2.33
C PHE A 19 -5.38 -0.43 0.89
N VAL A 20 -6.62 -0.55 0.41
CA VAL A 20 -6.91 -0.92 -0.99
C VAL A 20 -7.32 0.32 -1.76
N THR A 21 -6.74 0.54 -2.94
CA THR A 21 -6.97 1.75 -3.74
C THR A 21 -6.88 1.50 -5.25
N ASN A 22 -7.55 2.37 -6.01
CA ASN A 22 -7.49 2.46 -7.48
C ASN A 22 -6.87 3.78 -7.97
N GLU A 23 -6.13 4.45 -7.10
CA GLU A 23 -5.58 5.78 -7.34
C GLU A 23 -4.41 5.79 -8.35
N PHE A 24 -4.35 6.83 -9.18
CA PHE A 24 -3.26 7.09 -10.13
C PHE A 24 -2.43 8.33 -9.76
N ASP A 25 -2.92 9.18 -8.86
CA ASP A 25 -2.16 10.32 -8.33
C ASP A 25 -0.95 9.86 -7.50
N PRO A 26 0.29 10.22 -7.91
CA PRO A 26 1.48 9.78 -7.20
C PRO A 26 1.56 10.29 -5.78
N ALA A 27 1.09 11.52 -5.51
CA ALA A 27 1.18 12.09 -4.17
C ALA A 27 0.31 11.30 -3.17
N ARG A 28 -0.88 10.86 -3.59
CA ARG A 28 -1.77 10.01 -2.79
C ARG A 28 -1.18 8.61 -2.58
N LEU A 29 -0.61 8.00 -3.61
CA LEU A 29 0.03 6.68 -3.52
C LEU A 29 1.27 6.70 -2.61
N MET A 30 2.16 7.68 -2.77
CA MET A 30 3.34 7.83 -1.90
C MET A 30 2.92 8.08 -0.45
N ARG A 31 1.95 8.97 -0.23
CA ARG A 31 1.41 9.23 1.12
C ARG A 31 0.88 7.95 1.77
N ALA A 32 0.21 7.07 1.03
CA ALA A 32 -0.22 5.79 1.57
C ALA A 32 0.96 4.87 1.91
N CYS A 33 1.95 4.77 1.03
CA CYS A 33 3.13 3.92 1.22
C CYS A 33 3.99 4.37 2.42
N GLU A 34 4.09 5.67 2.65
CA GLU A 34 4.98 6.28 3.65
C GLU A 34 4.25 6.72 4.93
N LYS A 35 2.94 6.44 5.07
CA LYS A 35 2.20 6.89 6.24
C LYS A 35 2.70 6.16 7.48
N PHE A 36 3.15 6.91 8.49
CA PHE A 36 3.55 6.38 9.80
C PHE A 36 2.47 6.63 10.86
N ALA A 37 2.37 5.73 11.82
CA ALA A 37 1.66 5.89 13.08
C ALA A 37 2.54 5.32 14.19
N ALA A 38 2.83 6.12 15.23
CA ALA A 38 3.65 5.71 16.38
C ALA A 38 4.99 5.04 15.99
N ASN A 39 5.75 5.64 15.07
CA ASN A 39 7.06 5.17 14.56
C ASN A 39 7.05 3.86 13.74
N ALA A 40 5.88 3.33 13.40
CA ALA A 40 5.73 2.21 12.47
C ALA A 40 4.90 2.62 11.25
N LEU A 41 5.03 1.90 10.13
CA LEU A 41 4.15 2.11 8.98
C LEU A 41 2.70 1.84 9.41
N MET A 42 1.81 2.77 9.08
CA MET A 42 0.39 2.68 9.42
C MET A 42 -0.28 1.50 8.73
N PHE A 43 0.04 1.27 7.46
CA PHE A 43 -0.56 0.19 6.68
C PHE A 43 0.41 -0.98 6.52
N SER A 44 0.01 -2.15 7.00
CA SER A 44 0.70 -3.42 6.80
C SER A 44 0.86 -3.71 5.30
N HIS A 45 -0.20 -3.48 4.52
CA HIS A 45 -0.18 -3.62 3.07
C HIS A 45 -0.85 -2.40 2.41
N VAL A 46 -0.23 -1.90 1.33
CA VAL A 46 -0.86 -0.95 0.42
C VAL A 46 -1.10 -1.71 -0.88
N VAL A 47 -2.36 -1.82 -1.26
CA VAL A 47 -2.83 -2.66 -2.35
C VAL A 47 -3.41 -1.77 -3.43
N HIS A 48 -2.78 -1.78 -4.61
CA HIS A 48 -3.38 -1.21 -5.80
C HIS A 48 -4.21 -2.29 -6.52
N ILE A 49 -5.41 -1.93 -6.99
CA ILE A 49 -6.28 -2.90 -7.68
C ILE A 49 -5.62 -3.50 -8.93
N ASN A 50 -4.70 -2.77 -9.58
CA ASN A 50 -3.99 -3.21 -10.78
C ASN A 50 -2.66 -2.45 -10.92
N THR A 51 -1.56 -3.01 -10.43
CA THR A 51 -0.23 -2.37 -10.53
C THR A 51 0.28 -2.30 -11.97
N ASP A 52 -0.16 -3.20 -12.84
CA ASP A 52 0.24 -3.20 -14.26
C ASP A 52 -0.33 -1.99 -14.98
N ALA A 53 -1.52 -1.51 -14.59
CA ALA A 53 -2.07 -0.27 -15.11
C ALA A 53 -1.17 0.94 -14.78
N LEU A 54 -0.62 1.02 -13.56
CA LEU A 54 0.34 2.09 -13.20
C LEU A 54 1.61 2.01 -14.05
N ARG A 55 2.14 0.80 -14.28
CA ARG A 55 3.31 0.60 -15.15
C ARG A 55 3.01 0.93 -16.62
N ALA A 56 1.83 0.57 -17.11
CA ALA A 56 1.41 0.88 -18.47
C ALA A 56 1.24 2.40 -18.68
N THR A 57 0.70 3.11 -17.69
CA THR A 57 0.49 4.56 -17.76
C THR A 57 1.79 5.34 -17.55
N TYR A 58 2.66 4.91 -16.62
CA TYR A 58 3.77 5.72 -16.14
C TYR A 58 5.16 5.05 -16.28
N GLY A 59 5.27 3.91 -16.96
CA GLY A 59 6.54 3.18 -17.08
C GLY A 59 7.66 3.95 -17.80
N GLN A 60 7.33 5.04 -18.50
CA GLN A 60 8.28 5.96 -19.14
C GLN A 60 8.21 7.38 -18.55
N ALA A 61 7.55 7.55 -17.40
CA ALA A 61 7.41 8.83 -16.73
C ALA A 61 8.79 9.41 -16.36
N GLN A 62 9.00 10.68 -16.65
CA GLN A 62 10.23 11.38 -16.28
C GLN A 62 10.14 11.94 -14.86
N GLU A 63 8.91 12.14 -14.37
CA GLU A 63 8.59 12.67 -13.06
C GLU A 63 9.09 11.75 -11.94
N GLU A 64 9.87 12.33 -11.03
CA GLU A 64 10.50 11.58 -9.94
C GLU A 64 9.46 10.95 -8.99
N SER A 65 8.32 11.60 -8.80
CA SER A 65 7.22 11.09 -7.98
C SER A 65 6.65 9.79 -8.54
N MET A 66 6.50 9.66 -9.86
CA MET A 66 6.02 8.43 -10.47
C MET A 66 7.07 7.33 -10.44
N LYS A 67 8.35 7.66 -10.69
CA LYS A 67 9.45 6.69 -10.55
C LYS A 67 9.49 6.08 -9.15
N LYS A 68 9.30 6.92 -8.12
CA LYS A 68 9.24 6.47 -6.73
C LYS A 68 8.04 5.55 -6.45
N VAL A 69 6.87 5.85 -7.01
CA VAL A 69 5.70 4.95 -6.93
C VAL A 69 5.98 3.61 -7.59
N LEU A 70 6.61 3.58 -8.76
CA LEU A 70 6.99 2.33 -9.41
C LEU A 70 8.03 1.55 -8.57
N GLY A 71 8.98 2.26 -7.96
CA GLY A 71 9.90 1.68 -6.98
C GLY A 71 9.19 1.01 -5.80
N PHE A 72 8.12 1.63 -5.26
CA PHE A 72 7.32 0.96 -4.23
C PHE A 72 6.65 -0.33 -4.70
N ILE A 73 6.33 -0.45 -5.99
CA ILE A 73 5.82 -1.71 -6.56
C ILE A 73 6.95 -2.74 -6.62
N ASP A 74 8.13 -2.34 -7.07
CA ASP A 74 9.31 -3.22 -7.15
C ASP A 74 9.75 -3.71 -5.75
N ASP A 75 9.70 -2.84 -4.75
CA ASP A 75 10.07 -3.13 -3.35
C ASP A 75 8.99 -3.94 -2.59
N GLY A 76 7.83 -4.19 -3.21
CA GLY A 76 6.71 -4.89 -2.58
C GLY A 76 5.96 -4.05 -1.52
N ARG A 77 6.21 -2.75 -1.45
CA ARG A 77 5.47 -1.84 -0.57
C ARG A 77 4.05 -1.56 -1.08
N LEU A 78 3.91 -1.45 -2.41
CA LEU A 78 2.66 -1.29 -3.14
C LEU A 78 2.41 -2.56 -3.99
N ILE A 79 1.48 -3.41 -3.57
CA ILE A 79 1.25 -4.72 -4.21
C ILE A 79 -0.05 -4.74 -5.01
N SER A 80 -0.17 -5.69 -5.94
CA SER A 80 -1.42 -5.93 -6.65
C SER A 80 -2.46 -6.58 -5.73
N LEU A 81 -3.74 -6.37 -6.05
CA LEU A 81 -4.84 -7.05 -5.36
C LEU A 81 -4.71 -8.57 -5.43
N GLU A 82 -4.35 -9.11 -6.58
CA GLU A 82 -4.08 -10.55 -6.76
C GLU A 82 -2.95 -11.03 -5.84
N GLY A 83 -1.83 -10.30 -5.81
CA GLY A 83 -0.68 -10.64 -4.96
C GLY A 83 -1.06 -10.68 -3.48
N TRP A 84 -1.86 -9.71 -3.02
CA TRP A 84 -2.36 -9.69 -1.65
C TRP A 84 -3.30 -10.86 -1.35
N LEU A 85 -4.29 -11.13 -2.22
CA LEU A 85 -5.21 -12.26 -2.04
C LEU A 85 -4.47 -13.61 -2.01
N GLY A 86 -3.42 -13.76 -2.81
CA GLY A 86 -2.56 -14.95 -2.81
C GLY A 86 -1.78 -15.15 -1.50
N MET A 87 -1.57 -14.10 -0.70
CA MET A 87 -0.97 -14.22 0.64
C MET A 87 -1.96 -14.73 1.69
N LEU A 88 -3.25 -14.40 1.54
CA LEU A 88 -4.31 -14.80 2.47
C LEU A 88 -4.80 -16.23 2.25
N ALA A 89 -4.68 -16.74 1.03
CA ALA A 89 -5.12 -18.09 0.67
C ALA A 89 -4.16 -19.21 1.12
N LYS A 90 -3.12 -18.87 1.89
CA LYS A 90 -2.15 -19.80 2.48
C LYS A 90 -2.42 -19.99 3.96
#